data_AF-A0A923EGA8-F1
#
_entry.id   AF-A0A923EGA8-F1
#
_cell.length_a   1.000
_cell.length_b   1.000
_cell.length_c   1.000
_cell.angle_alpha   90.00
_cell.angle_beta   90.00
_cell.angle_gamma   90.00
#
_symmetry.space_group_name_H-M   'P 1'
#
loop_
_entity.id
_entity.type
_entity.pdbx_description
1 polymer ?
#
loop_
_entity_poly.entity_id
_entity_poly.type
_entity_poly.pdbx_seq_one_letter_code
_entity_poly.pdbx_strand_id
1 'polypeptide(L)'
;MALHPTDQCIVLPFRAENQQPFHGTGLALHFLIGNVLVLHTGLKEMWFGWRVKKIFPGKTPFQRYCRDAANKLDLVQVSQSQKVRFWLYGNYSDQSVNLNFFDGEKPEAVHPPVDLRLSIDDRLIGFRSQFLKWLESMGRPMPEDQTQAALWPETISREGLDAVGQALERFYIYSAYGSDGPLDVSPFKKAVAAAPESFMAQDLYGWALYRNQDYQAARGAFLTSLRINPAGAGAMSGLMWCGVYGKDLEEAMFWSGRKAEACHKDVQAAREAGRRRYVKANKP
;
A
#
# COMPACT_ATOMS: atom_id res chain seq x y z
N MET A 1 -3.15 29.53 0.07
CA MET A 1 -3.57 28.14 -0.29
C MET A 1 -2.31 27.31 -0.39
N ALA A 2 -2.14 26.26 0.43
CA ALA A 2 -1.03 25.33 0.25
C ALA A 2 -1.21 24.61 -1.09
N LEU A 3 -0.17 24.59 -1.94
CA LEU A 3 -0.19 23.88 -3.21
C LEU A 3 -0.42 22.39 -2.94
N HIS A 4 -1.40 21.79 -3.63
CA HIS A 4 -1.61 20.35 -3.53
C HIS A 4 -0.35 19.61 -4.01
N PRO A 5 0.12 18.58 -3.30
CA PRO A 5 1.27 17.82 -3.74
C PRO A 5 0.98 17.16 -5.10
N THR A 6 1.84 17.42 -6.07
CA THR A 6 1.74 16.87 -7.43
C THR A 6 2.53 15.58 -7.56
N ASP A 7 3.62 15.47 -6.80
CA ASP A 7 4.60 14.42 -6.97
C ASP A 7 4.10 13.10 -6.38
N GLN A 8 4.25 12.05 -7.17
CA GLN A 8 3.83 10.70 -6.79
C GLN A 8 5.07 9.90 -6.40
N CYS A 9 4.93 9.10 -5.34
CA CYS A 9 5.90 8.10 -4.94
C CYS A 9 5.30 6.70 -5.06
N ILE A 10 6.00 5.79 -5.71
CA ILE A 10 5.61 4.38 -5.77
C ILE A 10 6.68 3.54 -5.08
N VAL A 11 6.24 2.73 -4.13
CA VAL A 11 7.04 1.61 -3.62
C VAL A 11 6.88 0.46 -4.61
N LEU A 12 7.97 -0.14 -5.07
CA LEU A 12 7.96 -1.38 -5.83
C LEU A 12 8.07 -2.58 -4.89
N PRO A 13 7.59 -3.77 -5.27
CA PRO A 13 7.82 -5.00 -4.52
C PRO A 13 9.29 -5.18 -4.18
N PHE A 14 9.63 -5.37 -2.90
CA PHE A 14 10.99 -5.70 -2.52
C PHE A 14 11.30 -7.15 -2.89
N ARG A 15 12.48 -7.40 -3.44
CA ARG A 15 12.88 -8.70 -3.99
C ARG A 15 13.79 -9.41 -3.01
N ALA A 16 13.74 -10.73 -2.92
CA ALA A 16 14.63 -11.44 -2.00
C ALA A 16 16.09 -11.29 -2.47
N GLU A 17 17.00 -11.08 -1.52
CA GLU A 17 18.43 -11.10 -1.77
C GLU A 17 18.89 -12.55 -2.04
N ASN A 18 19.79 -12.77 -3.01
CA ASN A 18 20.49 -14.04 -3.27
C ASN A 18 19.62 -15.33 -3.41
N GLN A 19 19.05 -15.62 -4.59
CA GLN A 19 18.36 -16.91 -4.91
C GLN A 19 17.39 -17.48 -3.85
N GLN A 20 17.01 -16.69 -2.84
CA GLN A 20 16.16 -17.14 -1.75
C GLN A 20 14.78 -17.46 -2.32
N PRO A 21 14.11 -18.50 -1.81
CA PRO A 21 12.77 -18.82 -2.28
C PRO A 21 11.84 -17.63 -2.01
N PHE A 22 10.92 -17.40 -2.94
CA PHE A 22 9.90 -16.38 -2.75
C PHE A 22 8.90 -16.84 -1.68
N HIS A 23 8.94 -16.20 -0.52
CA HIS A 23 8.02 -16.49 0.58
C HIS A 23 6.89 -15.46 0.73
N GLY A 24 7.05 -14.27 0.17
CA GLY A 24 6.04 -13.20 0.17
C GLY A 24 6.43 -11.99 1.03
N THR A 25 7.31 -12.13 2.00
CA THR A 25 7.74 -11.05 2.92
C THR A 25 8.06 -9.73 2.20
N GLY A 26 8.79 -9.75 1.08
CA GLY A 26 9.11 -8.53 0.33
C GLY A 26 7.88 -7.75 -0.20
N LEU A 27 6.80 -8.45 -0.56
CA LEU A 27 5.52 -7.83 -0.93
C LEU A 27 4.79 -7.25 0.29
N ALA A 28 4.83 -7.94 1.43
CA ALA A 28 4.24 -7.43 2.67
C ALA A 28 4.96 -6.16 3.15
N LEU A 29 6.29 -6.12 3.10
CA LEU A 29 7.09 -4.94 3.45
C LEU A 29 6.88 -3.78 2.47
N HIS A 30 6.75 -4.07 1.18
CA HIS A 30 6.32 -3.08 0.18
C HIS A 30 4.95 -2.46 0.55
N PHE A 31 4.00 -3.29 0.97
CA PHE A 31 2.66 -2.85 1.35
C PHE A 31 2.65 -2.03 2.64
N LEU A 32 3.49 -2.41 3.61
CA LEU A 32 3.71 -1.66 4.84
C LEU A 32 4.21 -0.24 4.54
N ILE A 33 5.28 -0.11 3.76
CA ILE A 33 5.84 1.20 3.39
C ILE A 33 4.85 2.02 2.55
N GLY A 34 4.08 1.38 1.68
CA GLY A 34 3.00 2.05 0.94
C GLY A 34 1.95 2.67 1.87
N ASN A 35 1.54 1.96 2.92
CA ASN A 35 0.61 2.45 3.94
C ASN A 35 1.22 3.50 4.87
N VAL A 36 2.55 3.55 5.01
CA VAL A 36 3.22 4.69 5.67
C VAL A 36 3.19 5.92 4.77
N LEU A 37 3.54 5.78 3.49
CA LEU A 37 3.66 6.92 2.57
C LEU A 37 2.35 7.61 2.24
N VAL A 38 1.21 6.94 2.38
CA VAL A 38 -0.10 7.59 2.16
C VAL A 38 -0.37 8.74 3.15
N LEU A 39 0.29 8.72 4.30
CA LEU A 39 0.23 9.74 5.35
C LEU A 39 1.16 10.94 5.08
N HIS A 40 2.04 10.83 4.07
CA HIS A 40 2.97 11.90 3.73
C HIS A 40 2.24 13.09 3.09
N THR A 41 2.24 14.23 3.75
CA THR A 41 1.48 15.43 3.32
C THR A 41 2.04 16.11 2.08
N GLY A 42 3.35 15.96 1.83
CA GLY A 42 4.02 16.48 0.62
C GLY A 42 3.98 15.55 -0.60
N LEU A 43 3.34 14.38 -0.52
CA LEU A 43 3.27 13.43 -1.63
C LEU A 43 1.82 13.19 -2.03
N LYS A 44 1.60 13.07 -3.33
CA LYS A 44 0.31 12.63 -3.86
C LYS A 44 0.14 11.15 -3.58
N GLU A 45 -0.98 10.82 -2.95
CA GLU A 45 -1.40 9.43 -2.75
C GLU A 45 -1.35 8.64 -4.06
N MET A 46 -0.71 7.47 -4.01
CA MET A 46 -0.59 6.58 -5.15
C MET A 46 -0.45 5.14 -4.68
N TRP A 47 -1.37 4.28 -5.10
CA TRP A 47 -1.32 2.85 -4.78
C TRP A 47 -0.72 2.06 -5.94
N PHE A 48 0.31 1.27 -5.65
CA PHE A 48 0.95 0.39 -6.64
C PHE A 48 -0.05 -0.56 -7.32
N GLY A 49 -1.02 -1.08 -6.56
CA GLY A 49 -2.07 -1.97 -7.06
C GLY A 49 -2.82 -1.46 -8.30
N TRP A 50 -3.03 -0.14 -8.42
CA TRP A 50 -3.74 0.47 -9.56
C TRP A 50 -2.90 0.56 -10.84
N ARG A 51 -1.60 0.27 -10.74
CA ARG A 51 -0.62 0.41 -11.83
C ARG A 51 0.08 -0.87 -12.21
N VAL A 52 -0.19 -1.99 -11.54
CA VAL A 52 0.46 -3.29 -11.82
C VAL A 52 0.41 -3.62 -13.32
N LYS A 53 -0.76 -3.58 -13.96
CA LYS A 53 -0.89 -3.84 -15.42
C LYS A 53 -0.15 -2.82 -16.31
N LYS A 54 -0.01 -1.58 -15.83
CA LYS A 54 0.64 -0.48 -16.59
C LYS A 54 2.17 -0.53 -16.48
N ILE A 55 2.69 -1.02 -15.37
CA ILE A 55 4.13 -1.22 -15.14
C ILE A 55 4.57 -2.58 -15.71
N PHE A 56 3.74 -3.61 -15.53
CA PHE A 56 3.99 -4.98 -15.96
C PHE A 56 2.88 -5.41 -16.92
N PRO A 57 3.14 -5.47 -18.24
CA PRO A 57 2.12 -5.78 -19.25
C PRO A 57 1.46 -7.16 -19.10
N GLY A 58 2.07 -8.08 -18.35
CA GLY A 58 1.50 -9.40 -18.08
C GLY A 58 1.87 -9.96 -16.71
N LYS A 59 1.15 -11.01 -16.31
CA LYS A 59 1.35 -11.75 -15.07
C LYS A 59 2.79 -12.23 -14.94
N THR A 60 3.35 -12.85 -15.98
CA THR A 60 4.69 -13.44 -15.93
C THR A 60 5.78 -12.40 -15.67
N PRO A 61 5.86 -11.25 -16.38
CA PRO A 61 6.77 -10.16 -16.03
C PRO A 61 6.68 -9.69 -14.58
N PHE A 62 5.46 -9.47 -14.06
CA PHE A 62 5.26 -9.07 -12.66
C PHE A 62 5.80 -10.12 -11.68
N GLN A 63 5.49 -11.39 -11.94
CA GLN A 63 5.92 -12.50 -11.11
C GLN A 63 7.44 -12.70 -11.13
N ARG A 64 8.08 -12.54 -12.30
CA ARG A 64 9.54 -12.57 -12.42
C ARG A 64 10.17 -11.42 -11.65
N TYR A 65 9.66 -10.20 -11.79
CA TYR A 65 10.15 -9.05 -11.04
C TYR A 65 10.13 -9.31 -9.52
N CYS A 66 9.04 -9.86 -8.99
CA CYS A 66 8.93 -10.14 -7.55
C CYS A 66 9.87 -11.26 -7.06
N ARG A 67 10.34 -12.14 -7.94
CA ARG A 67 11.10 -13.36 -7.60
C ARG A 67 12.58 -13.29 -7.93
N ASP A 68 12.98 -12.41 -8.84
CA ASP A 68 14.34 -12.34 -9.37
C ASP A 68 14.90 -10.91 -9.24
N ALA A 69 15.88 -10.74 -8.34
CA ALA A 69 16.56 -9.47 -8.12
C ALA A 69 17.32 -8.96 -9.37
N ALA A 70 17.70 -9.85 -10.29
CA ALA A 70 18.32 -9.47 -11.57
C ALA A 70 17.34 -8.80 -12.53
N ASN A 71 16.03 -9.04 -12.36
CA ASN A 71 15.00 -8.41 -13.19
C ASN A 71 14.79 -6.96 -12.76
N LYS A 72 15.37 -6.03 -13.53
CA LYS A 72 15.29 -4.59 -13.29
C LYS A 72 14.24 -3.96 -14.21
N LEU A 73 13.53 -2.97 -13.67
CA LEU A 73 12.71 -2.07 -14.47
C LEU A 73 13.57 -0.92 -15.00
N ASP A 74 13.27 -0.48 -16.22
CA ASP A 74 13.74 0.82 -16.69
C ASP A 74 12.92 1.92 -16.00
N LEU A 75 13.45 2.42 -14.87
CA LEU A 75 12.76 3.43 -14.07
C LEU A 75 12.64 4.77 -14.80
N VAL A 76 13.52 5.09 -15.75
CA VAL A 76 13.40 6.30 -16.58
C VAL A 76 12.16 6.19 -17.46
N GLN A 77 12.07 5.09 -18.23
CA GLN A 77 10.95 4.85 -19.14
C GLN A 77 9.61 4.74 -18.38
N VAL A 78 9.59 3.98 -17.27
CA VAL A 78 8.36 3.79 -16.50
C VAL A 78 7.93 5.09 -15.81
N SER A 79 8.86 5.91 -15.29
CA SER A 79 8.54 7.23 -14.73
C SER A 79 7.80 8.12 -15.71
N GLN A 80 8.34 8.23 -16.93
CA GLN A 80 7.75 9.04 -18.00
C GLN A 80 6.37 8.54 -18.39
N SER A 81 6.23 7.22 -18.64
CA SER A 81 4.95 6.65 -19.07
C SER A 81 3.86 6.72 -17.99
N GLN A 82 4.24 6.59 -16.72
CA GLN A 82 3.30 6.55 -15.60
C GLN A 82 3.06 7.92 -14.97
N LYS A 83 3.85 8.94 -15.34
CA LYS A 83 3.87 10.27 -14.73
C LYS A 83 4.09 10.17 -13.21
N VAL A 84 5.09 9.38 -12.84
CA VAL A 84 5.50 9.13 -11.45
C VAL A 84 6.94 9.57 -11.32
N ARG A 85 7.20 10.42 -10.32
CA ARG A 85 8.51 11.00 -10.11
C ARG A 85 9.37 10.12 -9.21
N PHE A 86 8.85 9.76 -8.04
CA PHE A 86 9.64 9.03 -7.04
C PHE A 86 9.36 7.54 -7.06
N TRP A 87 10.42 6.76 -6.97
CA TRP A 87 10.34 5.32 -6.88
C TRP A 87 11.21 4.83 -5.74
N LEU A 88 10.61 4.00 -4.90
CA LEU A 88 11.28 3.26 -3.85
C LEU A 88 11.35 1.80 -4.27
N TYR A 89 12.54 1.23 -4.28
CA TYR A 89 12.76 -0.14 -4.70
C TYR A 89 13.93 -0.73 -3.95
N GLY A 90 14.05 -2.05 -3.94
CA GLY A 90 15.08 -2.64 -3.12
C GLY A 90 15.00 -4.14 -3.06
N ASN A 91 15.88 -4.68 -2.21
CA ASN A 91 15.92 -6.09 -1.89
C ASN A 91 15.76 -6.27 -0.38
N TYR A 92 15.26 -7.42 0.04
CA TYR A 92 15.14 -7.77 1.45
C TYR A 92 15.89 -9.07 1.73
N SER A 93 16.37 -9.17 2.97
CA SER A 93 16.86 -10.39 3.60
C SER A 93 16.02 -10.68 4.85
N ASP A 94 16.37 -11.72 5.60
CA ASP A 94 15.70 -12.01 6.87
C ASP A 94 15.90 -10.93 7.95
N GLN A 95 16.92 -10.08 7.79
CA GLN A 95 17.37 -9.11 8.80
C GLN A 95 17.23 -7.65 8.36
N SER A 96 17.10 -7.39 7.05
CA SER A 96 17.10 -6.01 6.54
C SER A 96 16.38 -5.85 5.21
N VAL A 97 16.06 -4.60 4.88
CA VAL A 97 15.71 -4.17 3.53
C VAL A 97 16.76 -3.17 3.06
N ASN A 98 17.46 -3.49 1.98
CA ASN A 98 18.29 -2.52 1.26
C ASN A 98 17.38 -1.70 0.34
N LEU A 99 17.13 -0.45 0.71
CA LEU A 99 16.19 0.44 0.06
C LEU A 99 16.92 1.49 -0.79
N ASN A 100 16.45 1.65 -2.02
CA ASN A 100 16.96 2.58 -3.01
C ASN A 100 15.87 3.60 -3.36
N PHE A 101 16.30 4.79 -3.76
CA PHE A 101 15.45 5.88 -4.20
C PHE A 101 15.84 6.33 -5.61
N PHE A 102 14.83 6.55 -6.45
CA PHE A 102 15.01 7.10 -7.79
C PHE A 102 14.08 8.30 -8.00
N ASP A 103 14.64 9.40 -8.51
CA ASP A 103 13.94 10.62 -8.91
C ASP A 103 13.90 10.71 -10.44
N GLY A 104 12.71 10.52 -11.03
CA GLY A 104 12.50 10.58 -12.47
C GLY A 104 12.72 11.96 -13.09
N GLU A 105 12.80 13.04 -12.30
CA GLU A 105 13.21 14.36 -12.78
C GLU A 105 14.73 14.57 -12.78
N LYS A 106 15.46 13.75 -12.03
CA LYS A 106 16.93 13.80 -11.89
C LYS A 106 17.51 12.38 -11.95
N PRO A 107 17.34 11.65 -13.06
CA PRO A 107 17.72 10.24 -13.15
C PRO A 107 19.23 9.99 -12.96
N GLU A 108 20.05 11.01 -13.18
CA GLU A 108 21.50 11.02 -12.94
C GLU A 108 21.90 11.25 -11.47
N ALA A 109 20.97 11.71 -10.62
CA ALA A 109 21.25 11.93 -9.21
C ALA A 109 21.44 10.60 -8.49
N VAL A 110 22.62 10.41 -7.89
CA VAL A 110 22.91 9.23 -7.08
C VAL A 110 22.45 9.48 -5.65
N HIS A 111 21.48 8.67 -5.21
CA HIS A 111 21.03 8.64 -3.83
C HIS A 111 21.60 7.39 -3.16
N PRO A 112 22.37 7.51 -2.07
CA PRO A 112 22.92 6.34 -1.39
C PRO A 112 21.78 5.46 -0.87
N PRO A 113 21.84 4.13 -1.07
CA PRO A 113 20.86 3.24 -0.50
C PRO A 113 20.95 3.25 1.03
N VAL A 114 19.86 2.83 1.69
CA VAL A 114 19.82 2.64 3.13
C VAL A 114 19.48 1.19 3.46
N ASP A 115 20.17 0.64 4.45
CA ASP A 115 19.82 -0.66 5.03
C ASP A 115 18.92 -0.46 6.24
N LEU A 116 17.67 -0.84 6.10
CA LEU A 116 16.66 -0.76 7.15
C LEU A 116 16.59 -2.08 7.89
N ARG A 117 16.91 -2.10 9.19
CA ARG A 117 16.82 -3.32 9.99
C ARG A 117 15.38 -3.77 10.14
N LEU A 118 15.14 -5.06 9.92
CA LEU A 118 13.86 -5.74 10.06
C LEU A 118 13.83 -6.51 11.38
N SER A 119 12.93 -6.14 12.29
CA SER A 119 12.61 -6.90 13.49
C SER A 119 11.11 -6.95 13.69
N ILE A 120 10.57 -8.15 13.91
CA ILE A 120 9.15 -8.34 14.24
C ILE A 120 8.87 -8.14 15.74
N ASP A 121 9.91 -8.22 16.58
CA ASP A 121 9.78 -8.16 18.04
C ASP A 121 9.29 -6.79 18.52
N ASP A 122 9.64 -5.73 17.78
CA ASP A 122 9.17 -4.37 18.04
C ASP A 122 7.88 -4.02 17.29
N ARG A 123 7.19 -5.01 16.72
CA ARG A 123 5.99 -4.85 15.89
C ARG A 123 6.27 -3.95 14.68
N LEU A 124 7.43 -4.13 14.06
CA LEU A 124 7.95 -3.41 12.89
C LEU A 124 8.09 -1.89 13.07
N ILE A 125 8.11 -1.39 14.32
CA ILE A 125 8.20 0.06 14.60
C ILE A 125 9.61 0.58 14.27
N GLY A 126 10.66 -0.15 14.62
CA GLY A 126 12.04 0.24 14.35
C GLY A 126 12.33 0.28 12.86
N PHE A 127 11.78 -0.64 12.08
CA PHE A 127 11.87 -0.65 10.62
C PHE A 127 11.31 0.66 10.01
N ARG A 128 10.09 1.04 10.41
CA ARG A 128 9.44 2.27 9.91
C ARG A 128 10.09 3.54 10.45
N SER A 129 10.56 3.53 11.69
CA SER A 129 11.31 4.65 12.27
C SER A 129 12.60 4.96 11.49
N GLN A 130 13.35 3.91 11.08
CA GLN A 130 14.53 4.07 10.22
C GLN A 130 14.15 4.62 8.85
N PHE A 131 13.06 4.13 8.25
CA PHE A 131 12.56 4.62 6.98
C PHE A 131 12.19 6.11 7.02
N LEU A 132 11.47 6.56 8.06
CA LEU A 132 11.06 7.96 8.22
C LEU A 132 12.26 8.89 8.42
N LYS A 133 13.25 8.49 9.23
CA LYS A 133 14.52 9.23 9.37
C LYS A 133 15.28 9.33 8.05
N TRP A 134 15.27 8.26 7.25
CA TRP A 134 15.88 8.28 5.93
C TRP A 134 15.14 9.22 4.96
N LEU A 135 13.81 9.22 4.94
CA LEU A 135 13.02 10.20 4.17
C LEU A 135 13.36 11.64 4.56
N GLU A 136 13.45 11.92 5.87
CA GLU A 136 13.88 13.22 6.39
C GLU A 136 15.28 13.60 5.89
N SER A 137 16.26 12.68 5.94
CA SER A 137 17.62 12.93 5.44
C SER A 137 17.68 13.23 3.94
N MET A 138 16.67 12.79 3.18
CA MET A 138 16.50 13.11 1.75
C MET A 138 15.72 14.41 1.51
N GLY A 139 15.46 15.21 2.55
CA GLY A 139 14.69 16.45 2.46
C GLY A 139 13.18 16.22 2.29
N ARG A 140 12.67 15.06 2.73
CA ARG A 140 11.24 14.70 2.65
C ARG A 140 10.69 14.30 4.02
N PRO A 141 10.77 15.19 5.03
CA PRO A 141 10.23 14.87 6.35
C PRO A 141 8.71 14.73 6.30
N MET A 142 8.19 13.83 7.12
CA MET A 142 6.77 13.73 7.43
C MET A 142 6.48 14.58 8.68
N PRO A 143 5.34 15.29 8.78
CA PRO A 143 4.94 15.99 10.00
C PRO A 143 4.96 15.07 11.23
N GLU A 144 5.16 15.62 12.42
CA GLU A 144 5.34 14.82 13.65
C GLU A 144 4.12 13.96 13.99
N ASP A 145 2.91 14.51 13.89
CA ASP A 145 1.66 13.79 14.11
C ASP A 145 1.42 12.68 13.07
N GLN A 146 1.76 12.94 11.80
CA GLN A 146 1.74 11.93 10.75
C GLN A 146 2.80 10.84 10.97
N THR A 147 3.97 11.19 11.51
CA THR A 147 5.02 10.26 11.92
C THR A 147 4.51 9.35 13.04
N GLN A 148 3.86 9.89 14.06
CA GLN A 148 3.25 9.10 15.12
C GLN A 148 2.18 8.13 14.57
N ALA A 149 1.32 8.62 13.67
CA ALA A 149 0.32 7.80 13.00
C ALA A 149 0.93 6.68 12.12
N ALA A 150 2.06 6.95 11.45
CA ALA A 150 2.80 5.98 10.65
C ALA A 150 3.52 4.88 11.46
N LEU A 151 3.68 5.08 12.77
CA LEU A 151 4.35 4.15 13.69
C LEU A 151 3.37 3.31 14.52
N TRP A 152 2.16 3.04 14.00
CA TRP A 152 1.22 2.11 14.63
C TRP A 152 1.87 0.74 14.89
N PRO A 153 1.57 0.02 15.98
CA PRO A 153 2.13 -1.32 16.17
C PRO A 153 1.59 -2.30 15.13
N GLU A 154 2.44 -2.89 14.30
CA GLU A 154 2.06 -3.92 13.33
C GLU A 154 2.41 -5.30 13.93
N THR A 155 1.45 -5.88 14.65
CA THR A 155 1.64 -7.19 15.31
C THR A 155 1.56 -8.31 14.29
N ILE A 156 2.70 -8.88 13.91
CA ILE A 156 2.80 -9.90 12.87
C ILE A 156 4.04 -10.79 13.07
N SER A 157 3.91 -12.10 12.81
CA SER A 157 5.06 -13.02 12.78
C SER A 157 5.71 -13.06 11.40
N ARG A 158 6.82 -13.81 11.25
CA ARG A 158 7.42 -14.07 9.93
C ARG A 158 6.47 -14.81 9.00
N GLU A 159 5.81 -15.84 9.50
CA GLU A 159 4.78 -16.58 8.75
C GLU A 159 3.60 -15.68 8.38
N GLY A 160 3.24 -14.74 9.26
CA GLY A 160 2.26 -13.71 8.98
C GLY A 160 2.67 -12.80 7.81
N LEU A 161 3.91 -12.31 7.80
CA LEU A 161 4.45 -11.49 6.70
C LEU A 161 4.40 -12.26 5.37
N ASP A 162 4.81 -13.52 5.37
CA ASP A 162 4.74 -14.39 4.19
C ASP A 162 3.31 -14.58 3.71
N ALA A 163 2.37 -14.87 4.62
CA ALA A 163 0.97 -15.06 4.28
C ALA A 163 0.32 -13.79 3.71
N VAL A 164 0.60 -12.61 4.30
CA VAL A 164 0.16 -11.31 3.77
C VAL A 164 0.74 -11.07 2.38
N GLY A 165 2.03 -11.30 2.18
CA GLY A 165 2.70 -11.10 0.91
C GLY A 165 2.15 -12.01 -0.21
N GLN A 166 1.90 -13.27 0.10
CA GLN A 166 1.28 -14.23 -0.82
C GLN A 166 -0.16 -13.82 -1.16
N ALA A 167 -0.96 -13.41 -0.18
CA ALA A 167 -2.31 -12.90 -0.41
C ALA A 167 -2.28 -11.64 -1.29
N LEU A 168 -1.31 -10.75 -1.07
CA LEU A 168 -1.17 -9.52 -1.84
C LEU A 168 -0.79 -9.80 -3.29
N GLU A 169 0.10 -10.77 -3.53
CA GLU A 169 0.43 -11.21 -4.89
C GLU A 169 -0.84 -11.69 -5.62
N ARG A 170 -1.67 -12.50 -4.95
CA ARG A 170 -2.94 -12.99 -5.49
C ARG A 170 -3.88 -11.83 -5.81
N PHE A 171 -3.99 -10.87 -4.91
CA PHE A 171 -4.82 -9.68 -5.10
C PHE A 171 -4.37 -8.85 -6.31
N TYR A 172 -3.06 -8.61 -6.46
CA TYR A 172 -2.50 -7.86 -7.58
C TYR A 172 -2.67 -8.60 -8.91
N ILE A 173 -2.39 -9.91 -8.94
CA ILE A 173 -2.58 -10.72 -10.15
C ILE A 173 -4.05 -10.71 -10.57
N TYR A 174 -4.96 -10.92 -9.63
CA TYR A 174 -6.39 -10.88 -9.90
C TYR A 174 -6.84 -9.50 -10.40
N SER A 175 -6.43 -8.43 -9.70
CA SER A 175 -6.87 -7.08 -10.05
C SER A 175 -6.29 -6.58 -11.38
N ALA A 176 -5.11 -7.04 -11.78
CA ALA A 176 -4.44 -6.62 -13.00
C ALA A 176 -4.74 -7.53 -14.22
N TYR A 177 -4.89 -8.83 -13.99
CA TYR A 177 -4.90 -9.85 -15.04
C TYR A 177 -6.02 -10.89 -14.88
N GLY A 178 -6.82 -10.83 -13.82
CA GLY A 178 -7.93 -11.73 -13.58
C GLY A 178 -9.06 -11.57 -14.60
N SER A 179 -9.87 -12.62 -14.72
CA SER A 179 -11.14 -12.62 -15.45
C SER A 179 -12.30 -12.21 -14.54
N ASP A 180 -13.53 -12.20 -15.06
CA ASP A 180 -14.76 -11.80 -14.35
C ASP A 180 -15.20 -12.76 -13.22
N GLY A 181 -14.41 -13.79 -12.90
CA GLY A 181 -14.71 -14.74 -11.83
C GLY A 181 -14.41 -14.20 -10.43
N PRO A 182 -14.92 -14.85 -9.37
CA PRO A 182 -14.61 -14.43 -7.99
C PRO A 182 -13.14 -14.67 -7.65
N LEU A 183 -12.59 -13.80 -6.81
CA LEU A 183 -11.27 -13.97 -6.21
C LEU A 183 -11.34 -15.06 -5.13
N ASP A 184 -10.43 -16.03 -5.17
CA ASP A 184 -10.26 -16.98 -4.07
C ASP A 184 -9.78 -16.25 -2.81
N VAL A 185 -10.62 -16.23 -1.77
CA VAL A 185 -10.36 -15.55 -0.50
C VAL A 185 -9.54 -16.39 0.49
N SER A 186 -9.25 -17.65 0.18
CA SER A 186 -8.54 -18.57 1.09
C SER A 186 -7.16 -18.06 1.52
N PRO A 187 -6.31 -17.51 0.62
CA PRO A 187 -5.02 -16.93 1.02
C PRO A 187 -5.15 -15.77 2.01
N PHE A 188 -6.23 -14.98 1.89
CA PHE A 188 -6.49 -13.82 2.74
C PHE A 188 -6.95 -14.25 4.14
N LYS A 189 -7.81 -15.27 4.22
CA LYS A 189 -8.19 -15.90 5.49
C LYS A 189 -6.97 -16.50 6.20
N LYS A 190 -6.05 -17.12 5.45
CA LYS A 190 -4.79 -17.63 6.00
C LYS A 190 -3.92 -16.51 6.56
N ALA A 191 -3.82 -15.37 5.87
CA ALA A 191 -3.08 -14.20 6.36
C ALA A 191 -3.68 -13.66 7.66
N VAL A 192 -5.01 -13.52 7.75
CA VAL A 192 -5.70 -13.10 8.97
C VAL A 192 -5.53 -14.13 10.10
N ALA A 193 -5.58 -15.43 9.80
CA ALA A 193 -5.36 -16.46 10.81
C ALA A 193 -3.93 -16.46 11.36
N ALA A 194 -2.94 -16.19 10.50
CA ALA A 194 -1.54 -16.09 10.90
C ALA A 194 -1.23 -14.78 11.65
N ALA A 195 -1.99 -13.72 11.40
CA ALA A 195 -1.77 -12.40 11.98
C ALA A 195 -3.10 -11.66 12.25
N PRO A 196 -3.89 -12.09 13.25
CA PRO A 196 -5.24 -11.54 13.47
C PRO A 196 -5.23 -10.08 13.92
N GLU A 197 -4.14 -9.63 14.55
CA GLU A 197 -3.90 -8.26 15.00
C GLU A 197 -3.06 -7.43 14.02
N SER A 198 -2.85 -7.92 12.80
CA SER A 198 -2.18 -7.17 11.74
C SER A 198 -3.16 -6.24 11.03
N PHE A 199 -2.84 -4.95 10.98
CA PHE A 199 -3.59 -3.98 10.19
C PHE A 199 -3.57 -4.39 8.70
N MET A 200 -2.40 -4.80 8.20
CA MET A 200 -2.22 -5.20 6.80
C MET A 200 -3.06 -6.43 6.43
N ALA A 201 -3.09 -7.46 7.27
CA ALA A 201 -3.86 -8.67 7.00
C ALA A 201 -5.36 -8.39 6.91
N GLN A 202 -5.88 -7.59 7.86
CA GLN A 202 -7.30 -7.23 7.89
C GLN A 202 -7.68 -6.29 6.74
N ASP A 203 -6.84 -5.29 6.43
CA ASP A 203 -7.09 -4.37 5.30
C ASP A 203 -7.14 -5.14 3.98
N LEU A 204 -6.14 -5.98 3.74
CA LEU A 204 -6.04 -6.77 2.52
C LEU A 204 -7.20 -7.78 2.39
N TYR A 205 -7.65 -8.37 3.50
CA TYR A 205 -8.82 -9.24 3.50
C TYR A 205 -10.10 -8.47 3.17
N GLY A 206 -10.28 -7.27 3.73
CA GLY A 206 -11.38 -6.37 3.38
C GLY A 206 -11.43 -6.07 1.88
N TRP A 207 -10.28 -5.79 1.27
CA TRP A 207 -10.19 -5.58 -0.18
C TRP A 207 -10.57 -6.82 -0.99
N ALA A 208 -10.18 -8.02 -0.56
CA ALA A 208 -10.56 -9.25 -1.24
C ALA A 208 -12.07 -9.51 -1.20
N LEU A 209 -12.70 -9.30 -0.03
CA LEU A 209 -14.15 -9.40 0.14
C LEU A 209 -14.89 -8.35 -0.70
N TYR A 210 -14.40 -7.12 -0.70
CA TYR A 210 -14.92 -6.04 -1.53
C TYR A 210 -14.88 -6.40 -3.02
N ARG A 211 -13.79 -7.02 -3.51
CA ARG A 211 -13.70 -7.46 -4.91
C ARG A 211 -14.71 -8.54 -5.26
N ASN A 212 -15.08 -9.38 -4.30
CA ASN A 212 -16.16 -10.35 -4.43
C ASN A 212 -17.55 -9.76 -4.18
N GLN A 213 -17.67 -8.43 -4.07
CA GLN A 213 -18.92 -7.70 -3.81
C GLN A 213 -19.59 -8.05 -2.47
N ASP A 214 -18.89 -8.72 -1.56
CA ASP A 214 -19.34 -8.96 -0.20
C ASP A 214 -19.07 -7.73 0.66
N TYR A 215 -19.82 -6.66 0.41
CA TYR A 215 -19.58 -5.36 1.03
C TYR A 215 -19.80 -5.36 2.54
N GLN A 216 -20.70 -6.22 3.05
CA GLN A 216 -20.94 -6.34 4.48
C GLN A 216 -19.77 -7.02 5.20
N ALA A 217 -19.27 -8.14 4.68
CA ALA A 217 -18.09 -8.78 5.26
C ALA A 217 -16.84 -7.88 5.11
N ALA A 218 -16.68 -7.23 3.96
CA ALA A 218 -15.59 -6.29 3.72
C ALA A 218 -15.58 -5.16 4.75
N ARG A 219 -16.76 -4.59 5.06
CA ARG A 219 -16.92 -3.56 6.10
C ARG A 219 -16.41 -4.05 7.46
N GLY A 220 -16.76 -5.27 7.87
CA GLY A 220 -16.28 -5.87 9.11
C GLY A 220 -14.74 -5.99 9.17
N ALA A 221 -14.12 -6.44 8.09
CA ALA A 221 -12.65 -6.56 8.01
C ALA A 221 -11.96 -5.19 8.05
N PHE A 222 -12.46 -4.20 7.29
CA PHE A 222 -11.90 -2.84 7.32
C PHE A 222 -12.08 -2.15 8.68
N LEU A 223 -13.22 -2.31 9.35
CA LEU A 223 -13.41 -1.79 10.71
C LEU A 223 -12.46 -2.45 11.71
N THR A 224 -12.20 -3.76 11.57
CA THR A 224 -11.20 -4.46 12.38
C THR A 224 -9.79 -3.90 12.12
N SER A 225 -9.46 -3.63 10.86
CA SER A 225 -8.21 -2.98 10.46
C SER A 225 -8.07 -1.58 11.09
N LEU A 226 -9.12 -0.75 11.05
CA LEU A 226 -9.11 0.59 11.66
C LEU A 226 -9.07 0.59 13.19
N ARG A 227 -9.54 -0.47 13.84
CA ARG A 227 -9.36 -0.65 15.29
C ARG A 227 -7.87 -0.82 15.64
N ILE A 228 -7.08 -1.42 14.75
CA ILE A 228 -5.64 -1.63 14.94
C ILE A 228 -4.86 -0.36 14.57
N ASN A 229 -5.16 0.23 13.41
CA ASN A 229 -4.58 1.50 12.97
C ASN A 229 -5.70 2.51 12.62
N PRO A 230 -6.03 3.44 13.53
CA PRO A 230 -7.05 4.46 13.30
C PRO A 230 -6.73 5.44 12.17
N ALA A 231 -5.47 5.51 11.72
CA ALA A 231 -5.04 6.35 10.59
C ALA A 231 -4.95 5.55 9.26
N GLY A 232 -5.44 4.31 9.22
CA GLY A 232 -5.36 3.41 8.08
C GLY A 232 -6.12 3.90 6.84
N ALA A 233 -5.49 4.73 6.01
CA ALA A 233 -6.13 5.33 4.82
C ALA A 233 -6.58 4.30 3.76
N GLY A 234 -5.92 3.14 3.69
CA GLY A 234 -6.35 1.99 2.87
C GLY A 234 -7.74 1.50 3.28
N ALA A 235 -7.92 1.18 4.56
CA ALA A 235 -9.17 0.66 5.10
C ALA A 235 -10.31 1.69 5.05
N MET A 236 -10.02 2.98 5.31
CA MET A 236 -11.01 4.05 5.12
C MET A 236 -11.44 4.19 3.65
N SER A 237 -10.51 3.99 2.70
CA SER A 237 -10.87 3.96 1.28
C SER A 237 -11.77 2.77 0.97
N GLY A 238 -11.46 1.60 1.54
CA GLY A 238 -12.27 0.40 1.44
C GLY A 238 -13.71 0.63 1.90
N LEU A 239 -13.89 1.19 3.10
CA LEU A 239 -15.20 1.51 3.66
C LEU A 239 -15.98 2.55 2.84
N MET A 240 -15.29 3.57 2.32
CA MET A 240 -15.91 4.52 1.40
C MET A 240 -16.47 3.80 0.15
N TRP A 241 -15.70 2.87 -0.43
CA TRP A 241 -16.17 2.10 -1.58
C TRP A 241 -17.27 1.10 -1.23
N CYS A 242 -17.24 0.49 -0.04
CA CYS A 242 -18.36 -0.31 0.48
C CYS A 242 -19.64 0.53 0.54
N GLY A 243 -19.58 1.77 1.04
CA GLY A 243 -20.73 2.69 1.02
C GLY A 243 -21.18 3.03 -0.41
N VAL A 244 -20.23 3.32 -1.32
CA VAL A 244 -20.54 3.62 -2.73
C VAL A 244 -21.33 2.49 -3.39
N TYR A 245 -20.85 1.25 -3.34
CA TYR A 245 -21.49 0.13 -4.05
C TYR A 245 -22.57 -0.58 -3.22
N GLY A 246 -22.53 -0.44 -1.90
CA GLY A 246 -23.59 -0.85 -0.97
C GLY A 246 -24.77 0.11 -0.91
N LYS A 247 -24.77 1.18 -1.71
CA LYS A 247 -25.84 2.19 -1.80
C LYS A 247 -26.06 2.97 -0.49
N ASP A 248 -25.00 3.22 0.26
CA ASP A 248 -24.98 4.06 1.45
C ASP A 248 -24.15 5.33 1.19
N LEU A 249 -24.84 6.42 0.81
CA LEU A 249 -24.21 7.71 0.51
C LEU A 249 -23.55 8.32 1.76
N GLU A 250 -24.18 8.21 2.92
CA GLU A 250 -23.67 8.79 4.16
C GLU A 250 -22.37 8.11 4.57
N GLU A 251 -22.31 6.78 4.48
CA GLU A 251 -21.07 6.03 4.71
C GLU A 251 -19.97 6.44 3.72
N ALA A 252 -20.29 6.52 2.43
CA ALA A 252 -19.32 6.91 1.40
C ALA A 252 -18.73 8.31 1.68
N MET A 253 -19.56 9.27 2.06
CA MET A 253 -19.13 10.62 2.41
C MET A 253 -18.33 10.64 3.72
N PHE A 254 -18.83 9.96 4.75
CA PHE A 254 -18.19 9.89 6.07
C PHE A 254 -16.75 9.40 5.96
N TRP A 255 -16.53 8.23 5.34
CA TRP A 255 -15.19 7.64 5.23
C TRP A 255 -14.28 8.39 4.27
N SER A 256 -14.82 9.02 3.23
CA SER A 256 -14.04 9.93 2.39
C SER A 256 -13.53 11.14 3.19
N GLY A 257 -14.36 11.69 4.08
CA GLY A 257 -13.95 12.78 4.97
C GLY A 257 -12.93 12.36 6.02
N ARG A 258 -13.15 11.20 6.68
CA ARG A 258 -12.23 10.65 7.69
C ARG A 258 -10.85 10.35 7.11
N LYS A 259 -10.79 9.79 5.89
CA LYS A 259 -9.53 9.59 5.19
C LYS A 259 -8.80 10.90 4.92
N ALA A 260 -9.54 11.91 4.47
CA ALA A 260 -8.94 13.21 4.19
C ALA A 260 -8.39 13.85 5.47
N GLU A 261 -9.12 13.77 6.58
CA GLU A 261 -8.66 14.20 7.90
C GLU A 261 -7.37 13.47 8.31
N ALA A 262 -7.34 12.13 8.22
CA ALA A 262 -6.17 11.32 8.54
C ALA A 262 -4.94 11.65 7.67
N CYS A 263 -5.13 12.12 6.43
CA CYS A 263 -4.06 12.50 5.51
C CYS A 263 -3.79 14.02 5.44
N HIS A 264 -4.38 14.84 6.32
CA HIS A 264 -4.32 16.32 6.28
C HIS A 264 -4.73 16.93 4.93
N LYS A 265 -5.78 16.39 4.33
CA LYS A 265 -6.40 16.88 3.09
C LYS A 265 -7.71 17.58 3.41
N ASP A 266 -8.22 18.32 2.43
CA ASP A 266 -9.51 19.02 2.54
C ASP A 266 -10.66 18.01 2.71
N VAL A 267 -11.25 18.01 3.92
CA VAL A 267 -12.34 17.11 4.33
C VAL A 267 -13.61 17.37 3.52
N GLN A 268 -13.95 18.62 3.24
CA GLN A 268 -15.18 18.96 2.52
C GLN A 268 -15.06 18.59 1.05
N ALA A 269 -13.93 18.92 0.42
CA ALA A 269 -13.66 18.51 -0.95
C ALA A 269 -13.65 16.99 -1.09
N ALA A 270 -13.16 16.27 -0.09
CA ALA A 270 -13.18 14.81 -0.06
C ALA A 270 -14.59 14.25 0.09
N ARG A 271 -15.41 14.75 1.02
CA ARG A 271 -16.83 14.35 1.16
C ARG A 271 -17.58 14.51 -0.15
N GLU A 272 -17.41 15.65 -0.81
CA GLU A 272 -18.05 15.91 -2.09
C GLU A 272 -17.50 15.00 -3.20
N ALA A 273 -16.20 14.68 -3.18
CA ALA A 273 -15.66 13.65 -4.07
C ALA A 273 -16.24 12.24 -3.79
N GLY A 274 -16.54 11.91 -2.54
CA GLY A 274 -17.28 10.72 -2.14
C GLY A 274 -18.70 10.70 -2.72
N ARG A 275 -19.46 11.79 -2.57
CA ARG A 275 -20.79 11.98 -3.17
C ARG A 275 -20.75 11.78 -4.70
N ARG A 276 -19.80 12.40 -5.39
CA ARG A 276 -19.67 12.26 -6.85
C ARG A 276 -19.39 10.80 -7.28
N ARG A 277 -18.58 10.06 -6.52
CA ARG A 277 -18.33 8.63 -6.78
C ARG A 277 -19.60 7.81 -6.59
N TYR A 278 -20.34 8.04 -5.50
CA TYR A 278 -21.63 7.41 -5.24
C TYR A 278 -22.61 7.64 -6.39
N VAL A 279 -22.82 8.90 -6.77
CA VAL A 279 -23.75 9.26 -7.85
C VAL A 279 -23.33 8.61 -9.15
N LYS A 280 -22.02 8.63 -9.50
CA LYS A 280 -21.52 8.02 -10.72
C LYS A 280 -21.74 6.50 -10.77
N ALA A 281 -21.52 5.79 -9.66
CA ALA A 281 -21.64 4.35 -9.59
C ALA A 281 -23.10 3.85 -9.57
N ASN A 282 -24.02 4.69 -9.08
CA ASN A 282 -25.43 4.33 -8.87
C ASN A 282 -26.39 5.12 -9.76
N LYS A 283 -25.92 5.67 -10.90
CA LYS A 283 -26.83 6.22 -11.90
C LYS A 283 -27.73 5.08 -12.42
N PRO A 284 -29.04 5.32 -12.56
CA PRO A 284 -29.96 4.36 -13.17
C PRO A 284 -29.58 4.08 -14.63
#